data_AF-A0A1F8QWI1-F1
#
_entry.id   AF-A0A1F8QWI1-F1
#
_cell.length_a   1.000
_cell.length_b   1.000
_cell.length_c   1.000
_cell.angle_alpha   90.00
_cell.angle_beta   90.00
_cell.angle_gamma   90.00
#
_symmetry.space_group_name_H-M   'P 1'
#
loop_
_entity.id
_entity.type
_entity.pdbx_description
1 polymer ?
#
loop_
_entity_poly.entity_id
_entity_poly.type
_entity_poly.pdbx_seq_one_letter_code
_entity_poly.pdbx_strand_id
1 'polypeptide(L)'
;MAEAEIQADVPVTPPAVKRFSLTRLLAALIAFLRVHKRALIFSGAVIGVVLAAGSTTVVISQQPGMCVSCHEIRPAYDQWHTSSHYGVTCVNCHTEPGLPGYLKINLVGAQHLVTHLVSDYRVPTEANVQDASCLSCHPR
;
A
#
# COMPACT_ATOMS: atom_id res chain seq x y z
N MET A 1 60.15 50.35 -33.84
CA MET A 1 58.93 50.21 -33.00
C MET A 1 57.92 49.54 -33.89
N ALA A 2 57.64 48.27 -33.61
CA ALA A 2 57.09 47.30 -34.57
C ALA A 2 55.59 47.48 -34.82
N GLU A 3 55.19 47.33 -36.08
CA GLU A 3 53.81 47.22 -36.54
C GLU A 3 53.31 45.81 -36.22
N ALA A 4 52.20 45.70 -35.47
CA ALA A 4 51.58 44.43 -35.13
C ALA A 4 50.52 44.09 -36.18
N GLU A 5 50.79 43.06 -36.97
CA GLU A 5 49.90 42.48 -37.97
C GLU A 5 48.74 41.76 -37.28
N ILE A 6 47.52 42.23 -37.50
CA ILE A 6 46.28 41.64 -36.98
C ILE A 6 46.02 40.33 -37.73
N GLN A 7 46.32 39.19 -37.10
CA GLN A 7 46.01 37.87 -37.63
C GLN A 7 44.49 37.65 -37.69
N ALA A 8 44.01 37.22 -38.86
CA ALA A 8 42.62 36.98 -39.16
C ALA A 8 41.99 35.92 -38.23
N ASP A 9 40.76 36.22 -37.77
CA ASP A 9 39.92 35.37 -36.94
C ASP A 9 39.53 34.09 -37.70
N VAL A 10 39.98 32.92 -37.23
CA VAL A 10 39.62 31.63 -37.83
C VAL A 10 38.17 31.31 -37.42
N PRO A 11 37.24 31.08 -38.36
CA PRO A 11 35.85 30.81 -38.01
C PRO A 11 35.73 29.45 -37.31
N VAL A 12 35.58 29.48 -35.98
CA VAL A 12 35.25 28.30 -35.18
C VAL A 12 33.77 27.99 -35.39
N THR A 13 33.45 27.00 -36.22
CA THR A 13 32.07 26.52 -36.36
C THR A 13 31.69 25.68 -35.13
N PRO A 14 30.60 26.00 -34.41
CA PRO A 14 30.16 25.21 -33.27
C PRO A 14 29.68 23.82 -33.71
N PRO A 15 29.87 22.76 -32.89
CA PRO A 15 29.38 21.43 -33.21
C PRO A 15 27.85 21.43 -33.27
N ALA A 16 27.30 20.70 -34.24
CA ALA A 16 25.86 20.57 -34.44
C ALA A 16 25.20 19.86 -33.25
N VAL A 17 24.58 20.61 -32.34
CA VAL A 17 23.78 20.06 -31.24
C VAL A 17 22.45 19.57 -31.81
N LYS A 18 22.24 18.24 -31.87
CA LYS A 18 20.96 17.65 -32.29
C LYS A 18 19.85 18.09 -31.32
N ARG A 19 19.03 19.04 -31.73
CA ARG A 19 17.84 19.46 -30.97
C ARG A 19 16.84 18.30 -30.95
N PHE A 20 16.68 17.67 -29.79
CA PHE A 20 15.62 16.70 -29.56
C PHE A 20 14.26 17.40 -29.71
N SER A 21 13.54 17.05 -30.77
CA SER A 21 12.25 17.64 -31.08
C SER A 21 11.17 16.98 -30.24
N LEU A 22 10.62 17.73 -29.26
CA LEU A 22 9.55 17.28 -28.36
C LEU A 22 8.34 16.69 -29.11
N THR A 23 8.06 17.15 -30.32
CA THR A 23 6.95 16.66 -31.15
C THR A 23 7.19 15.23 -31.65
N ARG A 24 8.44 14.83 -31.91
CA ARG A 24 8.79 13.45 -32.32
C ARG A 24 8.64 12.47 -31.15
N LEU A 25 8.97 12.90 -29.93
CA LEU A 25 8.77 12.10 -28.72
C LEU A 25 7.28 11.92 -28.42
N LEU A 26 6.49 12.99 -28.55
CA LEU A 26 5.04 12.94 -28.34
C LEU A 26 4.34 12.02 -29.36
N ALA A 27 4.72 12.10 -30.64
CA ALA A 27 4.15 11.27 -31.69
C ALA A 27 4.47 9.78 -31.50
N ALA A 28 5.71 9.46 -31.10
CA ALA A 28 6.12 8.09 -30.79
C ALA A 28 5.34 7.52 -29.59
N LEU A 29 5.15 8.32 -28.53
CA LEU A 29 4.35 7.93 -27.36
C LEU A 29 2.87 7.68 -27.73
N ILE A 30 2.24 8.54 -28.53
CA ILE A 30 0.85 8.37 -28.96
C ILE A 30 0.69 7.12 -29.84
N ALA A 31 1.63 6.87 -30.76
CA ALA A 31 1.62 5.66 -31.57
C ALA A 31 1.77 4.39 -30.70
N PHE A 32 2.70 4.41 -29.74
CA PHE A 32 2.90 3.33 -28.77
C PHE A 32 1.65 3.05 -27.92
N LEU A 33 1.05 4.10 -27.34
CA LEU A 33 -0.17 3.99 -26.53
C LEU A 33 -1.37 3.49 -27.37
N ARG A 34 -1.44 3.82 -28.67
CA ARG A 34 -2.50 3.32 -29.57
C ARG A 34 -2.32 1.84 -29.89
N VAL A 35 -1.10 1.40 -30.21
CA VAL A 35 -0.78 -0.01 -30.50
C VAL A 35 -1.01 -0.89 -29.27
N HIS A 36 -0.61 -0.41 -28.09
CA HIS A 36 -0.75 -1.16 -26.85
C HIS A 36 -2.03 -0.85 -26.08
N LYS A 37 -2.96 -0.04 -26.63
CA LYS A 37 -4.19 0.39 -25.94
C LYS A 37 -4.97 -0.79 -25.35
N ARG A 38 -5.14 -1.87 -26.12
CA ARG A 38 -5.87 -3.06 -25.68
C ARG A 38 -5.14 -3.80 -24.56
N ALA A 39 -3.82 -3.94 -24.66
CA ALA A 39 -3.00 -4.55 -23.62
C ALA A 39 -3.00 -3.69 -22.33
N LEU A 40 -2.88 -2.37 -22.45
CA LEU A 40 -2.94 -1.45 -21.32
C LEU A 40 -4.31 -1.45 -20.64
N ILE A 41 -5.40 -1.47 -21.41
CA ILE A 41 -6.76 -1.61 -20.88
C ILE A 41 -6.93 -2.96 -20.18
N PHE A 42 -6.46 -4.04 -20.79
CA PHE A 42 -6.56 -5.37 -20.21
C PHE A 42 -5.75 -5.47 -18.91
N SER A 43 -4.48 -5.05 -18.91
CA SER A 43 -3.65 -5.01 -17.71
C SER A 43 -4.26 -4.12 -16.63
N GLY A 44 -4.77 -2.94 -16.99
CA GLY A 44 -5.47 -2.05 -16.06
C GLY A 44 -6.74 -2.69 -15.47
N ALA A 45 -7.52 -3.39 -16.29
CA ALA A 45 -8.72 -4.10 -15.85
C ALA A 45 -8.36 -5.26 -14.91
N VAL A 46 -7.34 -6.05 -15.23
CA VAL A 46 -6.85 -7.13 -14.37
C VAL A 46 -6.38 -6.57 -13.02
N ILE A 47 -5.57 -5.50 -13.04
CA ILE A 47 -5.12 -4.84 -11.80
C ILE A 47 -6.32 -4.33 -11.00
N GLY A 48 -7.29 -3.67 -11.66
CA GLY A 48 -8.51 -3.19 -11.01
C GLY A 48 -9.32 -4.30 -10.35
N VAL A 49 -9.49 -5.44 -11.04
CA VAL A 49 -10.18 -6.63 -10.49
C VAL A 49 -9.42 -7.22 -9.31
N VAL A 50 -8.10 -7.35 -9.40
CA VAL A 50 -7.26 -7.87 -8.31
C VAL A 50 -7.35 -6.98 -7.07
N LEU A 51 -7.28 -5.66 -7.24
CA LEU A 51 -7.41 -4.71 -6.12
C LEU A 51 -8.82 -4.75 -5.50
N ALA A 52 -9.86 -4.85 -6.33
CA ALA A 52 -11.24 -4.97 -5.84
C ALA A 52 -11.50 -6.30 -5.11
N ALA A 53 -10.96 -7.41 -5.62
CA ALA A 53 -11.06 -8.70 -4.93
C ALA A 53 -10.28 -8.68 -3.60
N GLY A 54 -9.07 -8.10 -3.59
CA GLY A 54 -8.24 -7.98 -2.41
C GLY A 54 -8.84 -7.10 -1.30
N SER A 55 -9.65 -6.09 -1.64
CA SER A 55 -10.31 -5.27 -0.60
C SER A 55 -11.42 -6.03 0.13
N THR A 56 -12.11 -6.96 -0.54
CA THR A 56 -13.16 -7.77 0.10
C THR A 56 -12.61 -8.79 1.09
N THR A 57 -11.47 -9.41 0.77
CA THR A 57 -10.81 -10.39 1.66
C THR A 57 -10.31 -9.73 2.95
N VAL A 58 -9.85 -8.47 2.85
CA VAL A 58 -9.48 -7.64 4.01
C VAL A 58 -10.66 -7.40 4.94
N VAL A 59 -11.84 -7.05 4.41
CA VAL A 59 -13.01 -6.77 5.27
C VAL A 59 -13.48 -8.04 5.97
N ILE A 60 -13.40 -9.19 5.29
CA ILE A 60 -13.78 -10.48 5.87
C ILE A 60 -12.77 -10.91 6.94
N SER A 61 -11.48 -10.71 6.72
CA SER A 61 -10.43 -11.15 7.66
C SER A 61 -10.48 -10.40 9.00
N GLN A 62 -11.14 -9.24 9.01
CA GLN A 62 -11.30 -8.38 10.18
C GLN A 62 -12.58 -8.67 10.99
N GLN A 63 -13.42 -9.59 10.53
CA GLN A 63 -14.65 -9.96 11.23
C GLN A 63 -14.36 -10.87 12.43
N PRO A 64 -15.11 -10.74 13.54
CA PRO A 64 -14.95 -11.61 14.72
C PRO A 64 -15.00 -13.11 14.39
N GLY A 65 -15.81 -13.50 13.39
CA GLY A 65 -15.92 -14.88 12.91
C GLY A 65 -14.62 -15.42 12.30
N MET A 66 -13.83 -14.58 11.62
CA MET A 66 -12.49 -14.99 11.15
C MET A 66 -11.55 -15.12 12.34
N CYS A 67 -11.58 -14.17 13.28
CA CYS A 67 -10.67 -14.19 14.43
C CYS A 67 -10.83 -15.47 15.27
N VAL A 68 -12.06 -15.93 15.47
CA VAL A 68 -12.36 -17.17 16.24
C VAL A 68 -12.19 -18.46 15.44
N SER A 69 -11.78 -18.37 14.15
CA SER A 69 -11.40 -19.56 13.38
C SER A 69 -10.13 -20.21 13.92
N CYS A 70 -9.26 -19.44 14.56
CA CYS A 70 -8.14 -19.90 15.36
C CYS A 70 -8.59 -20.14 16.82
N HIS A 71 -8.19 -21.26 17.40
CA HIS A 71 -8.67 -21.66 18.73
C HIS A 71 -7.99 -20.88 19.86
N GLU A 72 -6.79 -20.34 19.61
CA GLU A 72 -5.99 -19.56 20.53
C GLU A 72 -6.69 -18.26 20.95
N ILE A 73 -7.51 -17.69 20.06
CA ILE A 73 -8.25 -16.44 20.29
C ILE A 73 -9.61 -16.67 20.96
N ARG A 74 -10.08 -17.92 21.06
CA ARG A 74 -11.41 -18.24 21.59
C ARG A 74 -11.70 -17.63 22.98
N PRO A 75 -10.79 -17.66 23.97
CA PRO A 75 -11.06 -17.04 25.28
C PRO A 75 -11.28 -15.52 25.20
N ALA A 76 -10.58 -14.82 24.30
CA ALA A 76 -10.78 -13.39 24.08
C ALA A 76 -12.08 -13.11 23.31
N TYR A 77 -12.42 -13.97 22.35
CA TYR A 77 -13.70 -13.90 21.64
C TYR A 77 -14.89 -14.07 22.59
N ASP A 78 -14.84 -15.06 23.48
CA ASP A 78 -15.95 -15.34 24.40
C ASP A 78 -16.18 -14.17 25.36
N GLN A 79 -15.09 -13.55 25.87
CA GLN A 79 -15.17 -12.33 26.67
C GLN A 79 -15.79 -11.17 25.90
N TRP A 80 -15.34 -10.93 24.65
CA TRP A 80 -15.94 -9.93 23.77
C TRP A 80 -17.42 -10.20 23.52
N HIS A 81 -17.80 -11.45 23.28
CA HIS A 81 -19.17 -11.85 22.96
C HIS A 81 -20.16 -11.54 24.09
N THR A 82 -19.70 -11.60 25.34
CA THR A 82 -20.49 -11.24 26.53
C THR A 82 -20.29 -9.80 27.01
N SER A 83 -19.42 -9.02 26.35
CA SER A 83 -19.09 -7.66 26.77
C SER A 83 -20.08 -6.61 26.25
N SER A 84 -20.02 -5.40 26.82
CA SER A 84 -20.76 -4.23 26.32
C SER A 84 -20.36 -3.80 24.90
N HIS A 85 -19.24 -4.31 24.37
CA HIS A 85 -18.74 -4.01 23.03
C HIS A 85 -19.10 -5.10 22.00
N TYR A 86 -20.01 -6.02 22.35
CA TYR A 86 -20.54 -6.96 21.36
C TYR A 86 -21.17 -6.19 20.18
N GLY A 87 -20.80 -6.58 18.96
CA GLY A 87 -21.16 -5.88 17.72
C GLY A 87 -20.12 -4.88 17.22
N VAL A 88 -19.11 -4.53 18.03
CA VAL A 88 -17.89 -3.82 17.57
C VAL A 88 -16.86 -4.86 17.12
N THR A 89 -16.28 -4.72 15.93
CA THR A 89 -15.29 -5.69 15.43
C THR A 89 -13.99 -5.61 16.22
N CYS A 90 -13.26 -6.73 16.30
CA CYS A 90 -12.02 -6.83 17.07
C CYS A 90 -10.98 -5.77 16.65
N VAL A 91 -10.90 -5.50 15.34
CA VAL A 91 -9.95 -4.57 14.74
C VAL A 91 -10.23 -3.10 15.06
N ASN A 92 -11.46 -2.75 15.45
CA ASN A 92 -11.76 -1.37 15.85
C ASN A 92 -11.02 -0.97 17.13
N CYS A 93 -10.71 -1.94 18.00
CA CYS A 93 -9.91 -1.72 19.20
C CYS A 93 -8.44 -2.07 18.99
N HIS A 94 -8.15 -3.19 18.32
CA HIS A 94 -6.80 -3.76 18.17
C HIS A 94 -5.98 -3.21 17.00
N THR A 95 -6.49 -2.20 16.29
CA THR A 95 -5.78 -1.59 15.16
C THR A 95 -5.75 -0.09 15.24
N GLU A 96 -4.62 0.49 14.85
CA GLU A 96 -4.52 1.93 14.65
C GLU A 96 -5.34 2.35 13.41
N PRO A 97 -5.95 3.54 13.42
CA PRO A 97 -6.65 4.06 12.25
C PRO A 97 -5.66 4.44 11.13
N GLY A 98 -6.14 4.37 9.89
CA GLY A 98 -5.39 4.80 8.71
C GLY A 98 -4.45 3.75 8.13
N LEU A 99 -3.66 4.17 7.13
CA LEU A 99 -2.78 3.29 6.35
C LEU A 99 -1.70 2.58 7.19
N PRO A 100 -1.03 3.24 8.17
CA PRO A 100 -0.02 2.58 8.99
C PRO A 100 -0.61 1.42 9.81
N GLY A 101 -1.78 1.61 10.42
CA GLY A 101 -2.46 0.55 11.17
C GLY A 101 -2.89 -0.60 10.27
N TYR A 102 -3.39 -0.31 9.06
CA TYR A 102 -3.69 -1.33 8.06
C TYR A 102 -2.47 -2.19 7.70
N LEU A 103 -1.31 -1.59 7.46
CA LEU A 103 -0.10 -2.36 7.14
C LEU A 103 0.36 -3.19 8.35
N LYS A 104 0.35 -2.58 9.54
CA LYS A 104 0.75 -3.22 10.79
C LYS A 104 -0.11 -4.45 11.10
N ILE A 105 -1.43 -4.37 10.99
CA ILE A 105 -2.31 -5.51 11.32
C ILE A 105 -2.12 -6.69 10.37
N ASN A 106 -1.86 -6.43 9.09
CA ASN A 106 -1.60 -7.50 8.12
C ASN A 106 -0.25 -8.19 8.39
N LEU A 107 0.78 -7.42 8.77
CA LEU A 107 2.08 -7.98 9.15
C LEU A 107 1.99 -8.82 10.43
N VAL A 108 1.30 -8.31 11.46
CA VAL A 108 1.08 -9.03 12.71
C VAL A 108 0.23 -10.28 12.48
N GLY A 109 -0.82 -10.20 11.65
CA GLY A 109 -1.63 -11.35 11.27
C GLY A 109 -0.82 -12.44 10.56
N ALA A 110 0.09 -12.06 9.66
CA ALA A 110 1.01 -13.00 9.02
C ALA A 110 1.96 -13.65 10.03
N GLN A 111 2.47 -12.88 11.00
CA GLN A 111 3.28 -13.42 12.09
C GLN A 111 2.49 -14.43 12.94
N HIS A 112 1.25 -14.10 13.31
CA HIS A 112 0.38 -15.01 14.07
C HIS A 112 0.12 -16.32 13.31
N LEU A 113 -0.09 -16.27 11.99
CA LEU A 113 -0.23 -17.46 11.16
C LEU A 113 1.03 -18.33 11.21
N VAL A 114 2.21 -17.74 11.05
CA VAL A 114 3.48 -18.48 11.16
C VAL A 114 3.61 -19.09 12.54
N THR A 115 3.37 -18.33 13.61
CA THR A 115 3.45 -18.79 15.00
C THR A 115 2.49 -19.96 15.26
N HIS A 116 1.24 -19.88 14.79
CA HIS A 116 0.26 -20.97 14.88
C HIS A 116 0.77 -22.27 14.24
N LEU A 117 1.51 -22.18 13.13
CA LEU A 117 2.01 -23.35 12.42
C LEU A 117 3.26 -23.98 13.06
N VAL A 118 4.06 -23.20 13.81
CA VAL A 118 5.39 -23.64 14.28
C VAL A 118 5.54 -23.69 15.79
N SER A 119 4.57 -23.19 16.56
CA SER A 119 4.68 -23.01 18.01
C SER A 119 3.35 -23.26 18.73
N ASP A 120 3.43 -23.73 19.98
CA ASP A 120 2.27 -23.79 20.91
C ASP A 120 2.09 -22.45 21.64
N TYR A 121 1.96 -21.37 20.86
CA TYR A 121 1.78 -20.03 21.42
C TYR A 121 0.39 -19.87 22.02
N ARG A 122 0.34 -19.30 23.23
CA ARG A 122 -0.92 -18.94 23.88
C ARG A 122 -1.07 -17.44 23.93
N VAL A 123 -2.22 -16.97 23.49
CA VAL A 123 -2.56 -15.55 23.52
C VAL A 123 -2.72 -15.12 24.99
N PRO A 124 -2.17 -13.96 25.39
CA PRO A 124 -2.37 -13.39 26.72
C PRO A 124 -3.85 -13.22 27.05
N THR A 125 -4.21 -13.37 28.32
CA THR A 125 -5.59 -13.17 28.81
C THR A 125 -6.03 -11.71 28.81
N GLU A 126 -5.08 -10.77 28.73
CA GLU A 126 -5.33 -9.34 28.72
C GLU A 126 -5.04 -8.73 27.35
N ALA A 127 -5.98 -7.92 26.88
CA ALA A 127 -5.85 -7.19 25.64
C ALA A 127 -5.08 -5.87 25.87
N ASN A 128 -3.96 -5.69 25.17
CA ASN A 128 -3.28 -4.40 25.11
C ASN A 128 -3.94 -3.52 24.03
N VAL A 129 -4.76 -2.56 24.45
CA VAL A 129 -5.52 -1.64 23.58
C VAL A 129 -5.15 -0.20 23.91
N GLN A 130 -4.95 0.63 22.89
CA GLN A 130 -4.59 2.04 23.07
C GLN A 130 -5.82 2.88 23.43
N ASP A 131 -5.67 3.86 24.32
CA ASP A 131 -6.73 4.79 24.71
C ASP A 131 -7.39 5.50 23.52
N ALA A 132 -6.62 5.76 22.46
CA ALA A 132 -7.11 6.35 21.22
C ALA A 132 -8.25 5.54 20.58
N SER A 133 -8.23 4.21 20.72
CA SER A 133 -9.30 3.34 20.24
C SER A 133 -10.59 3.61 21.01
N CYS A 134 -10.52 3.79 22.32
CA CYS A 134 -11.66 4.11 23.18
C CYS A 134 -12.24 5.49 22.82
N LEU A 135 -11.36 6.49 22.70
CA LEU A 135 -11.73 7.88 22.41
C LEU A 135 -12.31 8.09 21.00
N SER A 136 -12.13 7.13 20.09
CA SER A 136 -12.72 7.19 18.75
C SER A 136 -14.25 7.12 18.76
N CYS A 137 -14.84 6.42 19.74
CA CYS A 137 -16.29 6.28 19.90
C CYS A 137 -16.83 6.93 21.19
N HIS A 138 -15.98 7.18 22.18
CA HIS A 138 -16.31 7.87 23.42
C HIS A 138 -15.53 9.19 23.54
N PRO A 139 -15.86 10.21 22.71
CA PRO A 139 -15.27 11.53 22.85
C PRO A 139 -15.66 12.13 24.20
N ARG A 140 -14.72 12.87 24.80
CA ARG A 140 -14.89 13.53 26.10
C ARG A 140 -15.94 14.63 26.07
#